data_AF-A0A8J7FPA3-F1
#
_entry.id   AF-A0A8J7FPA3-F1
#
_cell.length_a   1.000
_cell.length_b   1.000
_cell.length_c   1.000
_cell.angle_alpha   90.00
_cell.angle_beta   90.00
_cell.angle_gamma   90.00
#
_symmetry.space_group_name_H-M   'P 1'
#
loop_
_entity.id
_entity.type
_entity.pdbx_description
1 polymer ?
#
loop_
_entity_poly.entity_id
_entity_poly.type
_entity_poly.pdbx_seq_one_letter_code
_entity_poly.pdbx_strand_id
1 'polypeptide(L)' 'MEITSKLKWNTWKEINWKTVEFQVFKLQKRIYRASLQGDKKLVRKLQHMMVSSYYGKLLAIRKVTQENKGSAT' A
#
# COMPACT_ATOMS: atom_id res chain seq x y z
N MET A 1 -30.63 -0.17 -13.29
CA MET A 1 -29.35 -0.79 -12.88
C MET A 1 -28.22 0.08 -13.37
N GLU A 2 -27.85 1.14 -12.63
CA GLU A 2 -26.63 1.90 -12.94
C GLU A 2 -26.08 2.46 -11.63
N ILE A 3 -25.36 1.63 -10.89
CA ILE A 3 -24.50 2.10 -9.79
C ILE A 3 -23.13 1.46 -9.98
N THR A 4 -22.50 1.75 -11.11
CA THR A 4 -21.05 1.57 -11.26
C THR A 4 -20.44 2.96 -11.34
N SER A 5 -20.43 3.64 -10.20
CA SER A 5 -19.52 4.77 -9.99
C SER A 5 -18.12 4.31 -10.39
N LYS A 6 -17.64 4.79 -11.55
CA LYS A 6 -16.36 4.48 -12.20
C LYS A 6 -15.28 4.01 -11.22
N LEU A 7 -15.08 2.69 -11.15
CA LEU A 7 -13.81 2.16 -10.68
C LEU A 7 -12.74 2.59 -11.69
N LYS A 8 -11.62 3.12 -11.20
CA LYS A 8 -10.55 3.70 -12.03
C LYS A 8 -9.87 2.68 -12.95
N TRP A 9 -10.12 1.40 -12.71
CA TRP A 9 -9.60 0.23 -13.42
C TRP A 9 -10.66 -0.87 -13.33
N ASN A 10 -10.79 -1.67 -14.38
CA ASN A 10 -11.75 -2.78 -14.44
C ASN A 10 -11.11 -4.11 -14.07
N THR A 11 -9.78 -4.23 -14.20
CA THR A 11 -9.03 -5.46 -13.90
C THR A 11 -7.74 -5.18 -13.13
N TRP A 12 -7.25 -6.18 -12.37
CA TRP A 12 -5.98 -6.09 -11.62
C TRP A 12 -4.75 -5.80 -12.49
N LYS A 13 -4.81 -6.14 -13.79
CA LYS A 13 -3.72 -5.97 -14.75
C LYS A 13 -3.56 -4.52 -15.20
N GLU A 14 -4.60 -3.70 -15.08
CA GLU A 14 -4.57 -2.27 -15.48
C GLU A 14 -3.89 -1.38 -14.43
N ILE A 15 -3.73 -1.88 -13.20
CA ILE A 15 -3.07 -1.13 -12.14
C ILE A 15 -1.57 -1.04 -12.44
N ASN A 16 -1.04 0.18 -12.48
CA ASN A 16 0.41 0.41 -12.54
C ASN A 16 1.06 0.10 -11.19
N TRP A 17 1.38 -1.18 -10.97
CA TRP A 17 1.98 -1.68 -9.74
C TRP A 17 3.32 -1.04 -9.39
N LYS A 18 4.13 -0.67 -10.38
CA LYS A 18 5.41 0.04 -10.16
C LYS A 18 5.19 1.37 -9.46
N THR A 19 4.14 2.11 -9.83
CA THR A 19 3.79 3.37 -9.15
C THR A 19 3.31 3.12 -7.73
N VAL A 20 2.49 2.10 -7.51
CA VAL A 20 1.99 1.74 -6.17
C VAL A 20 3.17 1.42 -5.24
N GLU A 21 4.07 0.52 -5.68
CA GLU A 21 5.25 0.10 -4.93
C GLU A 21 6.19 1.28 -4.64
N PHE A 22 6.44 2.15 -5.64
CA PHE A 22 7.29 3.32 -5.46
C PHE A 22 6.75 4.32 -4.41
N GLN A 23 5.43 4.55 -4.39
CA GLN A 23 4.82 5.44 -3.40
C GLN A 23 4.91 4.86 -1.99
N VAL A 24 4.66 3.56 -1.84
CA VAL A 24 4.83 2.87 -0.55
C VAL A 24 6.30 2.90 -0.11
N PHE A 25 7.24 2.64 -1.02
CA PHE A 25 8.68 2.67 -0.74
C PHE A 25 9.15 4.04 -0.25
N LYS A 26 8.65 5.14 -0.84
CA LYS A 26 8.93 6.50 -0.36
C LYS A 26 8.52 6.70 1.10
N LEU A 27 7.33 6.22 1.50
CA LEU A 27 6.86 6.31 2.88
C LEU A 27 7.69 5.42 3.81
N GLN A 28 8.02 4.20 3.41
CA GLN A 28 8.90 3.31 4.17
C GLN A 28 10.27 3.94 4.40
N LYS A 29 10.87 4.58 3.37
CA LYS A 29 12.15 5.29 3.50
C LYS A 29 12.08 6.47 4.47
N ARG A 30 10.95 7.18 4.51
CA ARG A 30 10.71 8.25 5.50
C ARG A 30 10.59 7.69 6.92
N ILE A 31 9.87 6.58 7.09
CA ILE A 31 9.77 5.87 8.37
C ILE A 31 11.16 5.44 8.84
N TYR A 32 11.97 4.86 7.96
CA TYR A 32 13.34 4.44 8.27
C TYR A 32 14.20 5.61 8.76
N ARG A 33 14.19 6.74 8.03
CA ARG A 33 14.92 7.95 8.45
C ARG A 33 14.44 8.52 9.78
N ALA A 34 13.12 8.59 10.01
CA ALA A 34 12.56 9.04 11.28
C ALA A 34 12.93 8.09 12.44
N SER A 35 12.98 6.78 12.16
CA SER A 35 13.42 5.77 13.13
C SER A 35 14.89 5.94 13.51
N LEU A 36 15.77 6.20 12.54
CA LEU A 36 17.19 6.48 12.80
C LEU A 36 17.40 7.73 13.67
N GLN A 37 16.55 8.74 13.52
CA GLN A 37 16.58 9.96 14.34
C GLN A 37 15.96 9.77 15.73
N GLY A 38 15.36 8.61 16.02
CA GLY A 38 14.67 8.35 17.29
C GLY A 38 13.31 9.03 17.44
N ASP A 39 12.76 9.65 16.39
CA ASP A 39 11.47 10.33 16.44
C ASP A 39 10.30 9.34 16.33
N LYS A 40 9.98 8.72 17.47
CA LYS A 40 8.89 7.73 17.59
C LYS A 40 7.51 8.31 17.24
N LYS A 41 7.28 9.61 17.49
CA LYS A 41 5.99 10.26 17.18
C LYS A 41 5.81 10.36 15.66
N LEU A 42 6.86 10.80 14.95
CA LEU A 42 6.85 10.87 13.49
C LEU A 42 6.75 9.48 12.85
N VAL A 43 7.46 8.48 13.38
CA VAL A 43 7.34 7.09 12.91
C VAL A 43 5.88 6.62 12.97
N ARG A 44 5.20 6.78 14.12
CA ARG A 44 3.80 6.35 14.28
C ARG A 44 2.86 7.08 13.32
N LYS A 45 3.06 8.40 13.13
CA LYS A 45 2.26 9.20 12.19
C LYS A 45 2.45 8.72 10.75
N LEU A 46 3.69 8.44 10.34
CA LEU A 46 4.00 7.96 9.00
C LEU A 46 3.49 6.53 8.75
N GLN A 47 3.58 5.65 9.75
CA GLN A 47 3.00 4.30 9.67
C GLN A 47 1.48 4.35 9.50
N HIS A 48 0.79 5.18 10.30
CA HIS A 48 -0.65 5.36 10.16
C HIS A 48 -1.03 5.90 8.77
N MET A 49 -0.28 6.89 8.27
CA MET A 49 -0.46 7.42 6.91
C MET A 49 -0.24 6.35 5.84
N MET A 50 0.80 5.52 5.97
CA MET A 50 1.10 4.44 5.02
C MET A 50 -0.04 3.43 4.94
N VAL A 51 -0.54 2.95 6.08
CA VAL A 51 -1.62 1.94 6.13
C VAL A 51 -2.96 2.50 5.65
N SER A 52 -3.25 3.77 5.95
CA SER A 52 -4.51 4.41 5.51
C SER A 52 -4.51 4.82 4.04
N SER A 53 -3.34 5.02 3.43
CA SER A 53 -3.19 5.46 2.05
C SER A 53 -3.78 4.47 1.03
N TYR A 54 -4.28 5.00 -0.09
CA TYR A 54 -4.79 4.20 -1.21
C TYR A 54 -3.75 3.18 -1.72
N TYR A 55 -2.52 3.62 -1.95
CA TYR A 55 -1.44 2.75 -2.44
C TYR A 55 -1.03 1.67 -1.43
N GLY A 56 -1.02 2.01 -0.13
CA GLY A 56 -0.75 1.03 0.93
C GLY A 56 -1.80 -0.06 0.99
N LYS A 57 -3.09 0.31 0.93
CA LYS A 57 -4.20 -0.65 0.87
C LYS A 57 -4.15 -1.51 -0.38
N LEU A 58 -3.88 -0.91 -1.54
CA LEU A 58 -3.85 -1.61 -2.81
C LEU A 58 -2.74 -2.68 -2.86
N LEU A 59 -1.56 -2.34 -2.33
CA LEU A 59 -0.45 -3.28 -2.23
C LEU A 59 -0.75 -4.43 -1.25
N ALA A 60 -1.39 -4.13 -0.11
CA ALA A 60 -1.80 -5.14 0.85
C ALA A 60 -2.81 -6.13 0.25
N ILE A 61 -3.81 -5.63 -0.49
CA ILE A 61 -4.80 -6.48 -1.15
C ILE A 61 -4.12 -7.39 -2.17
N ARG A 62 -3.25 -6.85 -3.04
CA ARG A 62 -2.49 -7.65 -4.01
C ARG A 62 -1.72 -8.79 -3.35
N LYS A 63 -1.03 -8.49 -2.25
CA LYS A 63 -0.26 -9.51 -1.53
C LYS A 63 -1.14 -10.66 -1.03
N VAL A 64 -2.33 -10.35 -0.53
CA VAL A 64 -3.28 -11.36 -0.06
C VAL A 64 -3.94 -12.11 -1.22
N THR A 65 -4.29 -11.44 -2.31
CA THR A 65 -5.10 -12.04 -3.39
C THR A 65 -4.28 -12.72 -4.48
N GLN A 66 -3.03 -12.28 -4.71
CA GLN A 66 -2.22 -12.76 -5.83
C GLN A 66 -0.95 -13.48 -5.38
N GLU A 67 -0.33 -13.07 -4.27
CA GLU A 67 0.97 -13.62 -3.85
C GLU A 67 0.83 -14.67 -2.74
N ASN A 68 -0.24 -14.62 -1.97
CA ASN A 68 -0.49 -15.59 -0.91
C ASN A 68 -0.90 -16.93 -1.54
N LYS A 69 -0.07 -17.96 -1.35
CA LYS A 69 -0.34 -19.34 -1.81
C LYS A 69 -1.30 -20.11 -0.87
N GLY A 70 -1.74 -19.48 0.22
CA GLY A 70 -2.59 -20.10 1.25
C GLY A 70 -1.80 -20.99 2.22
N SER A 71 -2.48 -21.47 3.26
CA SER A 71 -1.95 -22.44 4.25
C SER A 71 -2.02 -23.88 3.71
N ALA A 72 -1.49 -24.10 2.50
CA ALA A 72 -1.41 -25.42 1.87
C ALA A 72 0.02 -25.99 1.89
N THR A 73 0.73 -25.69 2.99
CA THR A 73 1.98 -26.33 3.42
C THR A 73 1.89 -26.51 4.92
#